data_AF-A0A9D9C227-F1
#
_entry.id   AF-A0A9D9C227-F1
#
_cell.length_a   1.000
_cell.length_b   1.000
_cell.length_c   1.000
_cell.angle_alpha   90.00
_cell.angle_beta   90.00
_cell.angle_gamma   90.00
#
_symmetry.space_group_name_H-M   'P 1'
#
loop_
_entity.id
_entity.type
_entity.pdbx_description
1 polymer ?
#
loop_
_entity_poly.entity_id
_entity_poly.type
_entity_poly.pdbx_seq_one_letter_code
_entity_poly.pdbx_strand_id
1 'polypeptide(L)'
;MNAERLHKDIKAKWNAILEEEKQQREIESEKSKSMFGDGLSLLVRNAKEKAGAWIQKLQKAKKRCEEKQQREQEAKLQKQIERKRAYAKYKKKEKDKCIQFEHDLNSIGVSFTSPKARYYDIYAPEDVDIENLLGLLKEIRKIGSQRICKIRNVRFSIHCYITDSNNEKLIEITEFCSECCSLVFYKNDIGEMIFKKGNITTQVRDYLFCYLENRKIQQTENIIISIIERGISQAGLLPIRGNTIEEKTSTALMQSRYGIKIPQNIDSFRDNDMLVVDYDLPNKSDLSNVKEYKYIASSKEIRTKTYTESYIAKRYENVLYSIALRS
;
A
#
# COMPACT_ATOMS: atom_id res chain seq x y z
N MET A 1 -39.58 36.57 8.54
CA MET A 1 -40.33 37.68 7.92
C MET A 1 -39.54 38.14 6.70
N ASN A 2 -40.07 37.97 5.49
CA ASN A 2 -39.30 38.13 4.24
C ASN A 2 -38.99 39.62 4.00
N ALA A 3 -37.72 39.97 3.75
CA ALA A 3 -37.26 41.37 3.62
C ALA A 3 -38.02 42.13 2.52
N GLU A 4 -38.45 41.42 1.47
CA GLU A 4 -39.27 41.97 0.38
C GLU A 4 -40.65 42.45 0.85
N ARG A 5 -41.28 41.74 1.80
CA ARG A 5 -42.61 42.08 2.30
C ARG A 5 -42.57 43.37 3.14
N LEU A 6 -41.55 43.50 3.98
CA LEU A 6 -41.30 44.72 4.77
C LEU A 6 -40.98 45.92 3.87
N HIS A 7 -40.20 45.73 2.80
CA HIS A 7 -39.88 46.79 1.86
C HIS A 7 -41.14 47.28 1.10
N LYS A 8 -42.01 46.35 0.70
CA LYS A 8 -43.27 46.67 0.03
C LYS A 8 -44.23 47.47 0.93
N ASP A 9 -44.34 47.09 2.21
CA ASP A 9 -45.19 47.79 3.18
C ASP A 9 -44.66 49.20 3.51
N ILE A 10 -43.34 49.36 3.64
CA ILE A 10 -42.72 50.68 3.84
C ILE A 10 -42.96 51.58 2.63
N LYS A 11 -42.81 51.05 1.41
CA LYS A 11 -43.04 51.80 0.16
C LYS A 11 -44.51 52.23 0.01
N ALA A 12 -45.45 51.35 0.38
CA ALA A 12 -46.88 51.67 0.36
C ALA A 12 -47.24 52.79 1.34
N LYS A 13 -46.74 52.72 2.60
CA LYS A 13 -46.96 53.77 3.60
C LYS A 13 -46.34 55.11 3.18
N TRP A 14 -45.16 55.08 2.57
CA TRP A 14 -44.51 56.29 2.06
C TRP A 14 -45.34 56.97 0.96
N ASN A 15 -45.85 56.18 0.00
CA ASN A 15 -46.69 56.71 -1.07
C ASN A 15 -48.02 57.28 -0.55
N ALA A 16 -48.61 56.66 0.48
CA ALA A 16 -49.82 57.19 1.11
C ALA A 16 -49.58 58.57 1.76
N ILE A 17 -48.45 58.74 2.48
CA ILE A 17 -48.06 60.03 3.06
C ILE A 17 -47.84 61.10 1.98
N LEU A 18 -47.21 60.74 0.86
CA LEU A 18 -47.00 61.66 -0.25
C LEU A 18 -48.32 62.12 -0.89
N GLU A 19 -49.32 61.24 -1.00
CA GLU A 19 -50.63 61.63 -1.51
C GLU A 19 -51.43 62.47 -0.51
N GLU A 20 -51.35 62.17 0.79
CA GLU A 20 -51.94 63.03 1.83
C GLU A 20 -51.33 64.44 1.80
N GLU A 21 -50.00 64.56 1.65
CA GLU A 21 -49.34 65.87 1.49
C GLU A 21 -49.79 66.59 0.21
N LYS A 22 -49.96 65.87 -0.90
CA LYS A 22 -50.41 66.46 -2.17
C LYS A 22 -51.83 67.01 -2.04
N GLN A 23 -52.73 66.25 -1.42
CA GLN A 23 -54.10 66.68 -1.14
C GLN A 23 -54.12 67.89 -0.20
N GLN A 24 -53.28 67.91 0.84
CA GLN A 24 -53.16 69.08 1.73
C GLN A 24 -52.67 70.32 0.98
N ARG A 25 -51.70 70.19 0.06
CA ARG A 25 -51.24 71.31 -0.77
C ARG A 25 -52.29 71.82 -1.74
N GLU A 26 -53.13 70.95 -2.29
CA GLU A 26 -54.27 71.37 -3.13
C GLU A 26 -55.30 72.16 -2.30
N ILE A 27 -55.61 71.69 -1.09
CA ILE A 27 -56.51 72.38 -0.14
C ILE A 27 -55.90 73.73 0.32
N GLU A 28 -54.60 73.78 0.58
CA GLU A 28 -53.90 75.01 0.95
C GLU A 28 -53.73 75.98 -0.23
N SER A 29 -53.56 75.47 -1.45
CA SER A 29 -53.58 76.25 -2.70
C SER A 29 -54.94 76.91 -2.93
N GLU A 30 -56.04 76.23 -2.60
CA GLU A 30 -57.38 76.81 -2.65
C GLU A 30 -57.62 77.85 -1.55
N LYS A 31 -57.13 77.60 -0.32
CA LYS A 31 -57.26 78.54 0.81
C LYS A 31 -56.37 79.79 0.69
N SER A 32 -55.16 79.64 0.15
CA SER A 32 -54.19 80.74 -0.04
C SER A 32 -54.61 81.76 -1.11
N LYS A 33 -55.62 81.45 -1.94
CA LYS A 33 -56.25 82.43 -2.82
C LYS A 33 -57.12 83.47 -2.10
N SER A 34 -57.41 83.33 -0.79
CA SER A 34 -58.33 84.25 -0.11
C SER A 34 -57.83 85.00 1.13
N MET A 35 -56.75 84.62 1.82
CA MET A 35 -56.36 85.36 3.03
C MET A 35 -54.88 85.24 3.40
N PHE A 36 -54.27 86.42 3.57
CA PHE A 36 -53.12 86.78 4.40
C PHE A 36 -51.69 86.35 4.00
N GLY A 37 -50.89 87.40 3.74
CA GLY A 37 -49.44 87.41 3.88
C GLY A 37 -49.01 87.38 5.35
N ASP A 38 -47.75 87.02 5.55
CA ASP A 38 -46.95 87.04 6.78
C ASP A 38 -47.10 85.88 7.77
N GLY A 39 -48.30 85.33 8.04
CA GLY A 39 -48.47 84.19 8.96
C GLY A 39 -47.93 82.84 8.44
N LEU A 40 -48.04 82.62 7.11
CA LEU A 40 -47.56 81.42 6.42
C LEU A 40 -46.03 81.28 6.44
N SER A 41 -45.31 82.40 6.50
CA SER A 41 -43.83 82.42 6.51
C SER A 41 -43.26 81.69 7.74
N LEU A 42 -43.85 81.89 8.91
CA LEU A 42 -43.38 81.29 10.16
C LEU A 42 -43.68 79.78 10.23
N LEU A 43 -44.85 79.36 9.76
CA LEU A 43 -45.23 77.94 9.70
C LEU A 43 -44.34 77.17 8.72
N VAL A 44 -44.06 77.75 7.54
CA VAL A 44 -43.16 77.16 6.54
C VAL A 44 -41.74 77.05 7.09
N ARG A 45 -41.26 78.06 7.84
CA ARG A 45 -39.94 78.02 8.50
C ARG A 45 -39.85 76.91 9.54
N ASN A 46 -40.84 76.81 10.43
CA ASN A 46 -40.90 75.75 11.45
C ASN A 46 -41.01 74.35 10.83
N ALA A 47 -41.75 74.21 9.73
CA ALA A 47 -41.84 72.96 8.98
C ALA A 47 -40.50 72.57 8.34
N LYS A 48 -39.77 73.54 7.75
CA LYS A 48 -38.43 73.32 7.19
C LYS A 48 -37.41 72.91 8.26
N GLU A 49 -37.43 73.54 9.43
CA GLU A 49 -36.54 73.19 10.54
C GLU A 49 -36.83 71.78 11.08
N LYS A 50 -38.10 71.42 11.24
CA LYS A 50 -38.52 70.05 11.62
C LYS A 50 -38.13 69.01 10.56
N ALA A 51 -38.33 69.32 9.28
CA ALA A 51 -37.93 68.44 8.18
C ALA A 51 -36.40 68.25 8.14
N GLY A 52 -35.62 69.33 8.33
CA GLY A 52 -34.16 69.25 8.42
C GLY A 52 -33.68 68.37 9.58
N ALA A 53 -34.25 68.54 10.77
CA ALA A 53 -33.94 67.69 11.93
C ALA A 53 -34.31 66.22 11.69
N TRP A 54 -35.42 65.97 10.99
CA TRP A 54 -35.85 64.62 10.63
C TRP A 54 -34.93 63.96 9.60
N ILE A 55 -34.50 64.70 8.57
CA ILE A 55 -33.51 64.24 7.57
C ILE A 55 -32.19 63.87 8.25
N GLN A 56 -31.69 64.70 9.18
CA GLN A 56 -30.48 64.39 9.94
C GLN A 56 -30.63 63.12 10.79
N LYS A 57 -31.79 62.93 11.43
CA LYS A 57 -32.10 61.68 12.17
C LYS A 57 -32.11 60.47 11.23
N LEU A 58 -32.69 60.58 10.05
CA LEU A 58 -32.69 59.51 9.04
C LEU A 58 -31.29 59.20 8.52
N GLN A 59 -30.47 60.21 8.22
CA GLN A 59 -29.09 60.01 7.80
C GLN A 59 -28.27 59.31 8.89
N LYS A 60 -28.44 59.70 10.16
CA LYS A 60 -27.80 59.05 11.30
C LYS A 60 -28.28 57.60 11.49
N ALA A 61 -29.57 57.34 11.29
CA ALA A 61 -30.13 55.99 11.36
C ALA A 61 -29.64 55.10 10.21
N LYS A 62 -29.57 55.64 8.99
CA LYS A 62 -29.01 54.96 7.81
C LYS A 62 -27.55 54.58 8.03
N LYS A 63 -26.72 55.53 8.48
CA LYS A 63 -25.30 55.28 8.81
C LYS A 63 -25.14 54.19 9.86
N ARG A 64 -25.95 54.22 10.94
CA ARG A 64 -25.94 53.17 11.97
C ARG A 64 -26.35 51.79 11.44
N CYS A 65 -27.28 51.74 10.49
CA CYS A 65 -27.72 50.51 9.84
C CYS A 65 -26.60 49.93 8.96
N GLU A 66 -25.95 50.77 8.16
CA GLU A 66 -24.81 50.41 7.31
C GLU A 66 -23.62 49.90 8.14
N GLU A 67 -23.25 50.60 9.21
CA GLU A 67 -22.21 50.17 10.15
C GLU A 67 -22.55 48.82 10.80
N LYS A 68 -23.82 48.59 11.16
CA LYS A 68 -24.26 47.31 11.71
C LYS A 68 -24.16 46.18 10.69
N GLN A 69 -24.57 46.42 9.44
CA GLN A 69 -24.46 45.44 8.36
C GLN A 69 -22.99 45.12 8.05
N GLN A 70 -22.12 46.13 8.02
CA GLN A 70 -20.69 45.95 7.81
C GLN A 70 -20.06 45.09 8.92
N ARG A 71 -20.35 45.40 10.20
CA ARG A 71 -19.88 44.59 11.35
C ARG A 71 -20.36 43.15 11.28
N GLU A 72 -21.60 42.91 10.83
CA GLU A 72 -22.13 41.56 10.67
C GLU A 72 -21.43 40.79 9.54
N GLN A 73 -21.11 41.46 8.43
CA GLN A 73 -20.33 40.86 7.33
C GLN A 73 -18.89 40.55 7.75
N GLU A 74 -18.22 41.47 8.45
CA GLU A 74 -16.88 41.25 9.00
C GLU A 74 -16.87 40.09 10.00
N ALA A 75 -17.85 39.99 10.89
CA ALA A 75 -17.98 38.87 11.83
C ALA A 75 -18.21 37.53 11.12
N LYS A 76 -18.98 37.50 10.02
CA LYS A 76 -19.17 36.29 9.20
C LYS A 76 -17.88 35.89 8.51
N LEU A 77 -17.14 36.83 7.94
CA LEU A 77 -15.85 36.58 7.29
C LEU A 77 -14.82 36.05 8.30
N GLN A 78 -14.75 36.65 9.49
CA GLN A 78 -13.84 36.22 10.55
C GLN A 78 -14.12 34.78 10.98
N LYS A 79 -15.40 34.41 11.18
CA LYS A 79 -15.80 33.02 11.47
C LYS A 79 -15.41 32.04 10.36
N GLN A 80 -15.47 32.45 9.09
CA GLN A 80 -15.02 31.61 7.97
C GLN A 80 -13.50 31.41 7.97
N ILE A 81 -12.73 32.46 8.26
CA ILE A 81 -11.27 32.39 8.38
C ILE A 81 -10.87 31.44 9.52
N GLU A 82 -11.52 31.54 10.68
CA GLU A 82 -11.27 30.65 11.83
C GLU A 82 -11.58 29.19 11.50
N ARG A 83 -12.69 28.92 10.81
CA ARG A 83 -13.02 27.56 10.33
C ARG A 83 -11.96 27.02 9.37
N LYS A 84 -11.49 27.84 8.42
CA LYS A 84 -10.42 27.45 7.49
C LYS A 84 -9.10 27.18 8.22
N ARG A 85 -8.74 27.99 9.22
CA ARG A 85 -7.55 27.79 10.07
C ARG A 85 -7.66 26.52 10.91
N ALA A 86 -8.82 26.26 11.51
CA ALA A 86 -9.07 25.03 12.28
C ALA A 86 -8.98 23.78 11.38
N TYR A 87 -9.57 23.83 10.19
CA TYR A 87 -9.47 22.75 9.20
C TYR A 87 -8.04 22.53 8.72
N ALA A 88 -7.26 23.60 8.48
CA ALA A 88 -5.85 23.49 8.11
C ALA A 88 -5.00 22.86 9.23
N LYS A 89 -5.22 23.27 10.49
CA LYS A 89 -4.55 22.65 11.66
C LYS A 89 -4.90 21.16 11.78
N TYR A 90 -6.18 20.81 11.58
CA TYR A 90 -6.64 19.43 11.56
C TYR A 90 -5.94 18.61 10.46
N LYS A 91 -5.93 19.12 9.22
CA LYS A 91 -5.30 18.47 8.07
C LYS A 91 -3.79 18.30 8.24
N LYS A 92 -3.11 19.26 8.88
CA LYS A 92 -1.70 19.13 9.25
C LYS A 92 -1.47 17.99 10.24
N LYS A 93 -2.24 17.95 11.34
CA LYS A 93 -2.16 16.87 12.34
C LYS A 93 -2.46 15.49 11.75
N GLU A 94 -3.33 15.43 10.74
CA GLU A 94 -3.63 14.20 9.99
C GLU A 94 -2.45 13.76 9.13
N LYS A 95 -1.84 14.71 8.39
CA LYS A 95 -0.61 14.45 7.62
C LYS A 95 0.53 13.95 8.51
N ASP A 96 0.74 14.59 9.67
CA ASP A 96 1.80 14.21 10.61
C ASP A 96 1.58 12.77 11.14
N LYS A 97 0.32 12.36 11.38
CA LYS A 97 0.00 10.98 11.76
C LYS A 97 0.24 9.98 10.63
N CYS A 98 -0.07 10.34 9.38
CA CYS A 98 0.24 9.48 8.22
C CYS A 98 1.76 9.30 8.06
N ILE A 99 2.54 10.36 8.25
CA ILE A 99 4.01 10.28 8.19
C ILE A 99 4.55 9.37 9.30
N GLN A 100 4.06 9.53 10.54
CA GLN A 100 4.45 8.64 11.64
C GLN A 100 4.09 7.19 11.34
N PHE A 101 2.91 6.95 10.76
CA PHE A 101 2.46 5.62 10.38
C PHE A 101 3.33 4.99 9.27
N GLU A 102 3.70 5.76 8.24
CA GLU A 102 4.65 5.30 7.22
C GLU A 102 6.02 4.97 7.84
N HIS A 103 6.49 5.77 8.79
CA HIS A 103 7.71 5.50 9.53
C HIS A 103 7.63 4.19 10.35
N ASP A 104 6.52 3.95 11.05
CA ASP A 104 6.31 2.75 11.85
C ASP A 104 6.15 1.47 10.99
N LEU A 105 5.65 1.60 9.76
CA LEU A 105 5.63 0.50 8.79
C LEU A 105 7.01 0.20 8.21
N ASN A 106 7.75 1.24 7.83
CA ASN A 106 9.09 1.08 7.29
C ASN A 106 10.06 0.47 8.33
N SER A 107 9.86 0.73 9.63
CA SER A 107 10.71 0.19 10.70
C SER A 107 10.56 -1.32 10.89
N ILE A 108 9.46 -1.93 10.44
CA ILE A 108 9.23 -3.38 10.45
C ILE A 108 9.49 -4.03 9.08
N GLY A 109 10.15 -3.33 8.16
CA GLY A 109 10.49 -3.83 6.82
C GLY A 109 9.29 -3.94 5.87
N VAL A 110 8.13 -3.39 6.24
CA VAL A 110 6.93 -3.46 5.44
C VAL A 110 6.91 -2.31 4.44
N SER A 111 6.96 -2.64 3.16
CA SER A 111 6.88 -1.64 2.10
C SER A 111 5.42 -1.34 1.74
N PHE A 112 5.16 -0.06 1.48
CA PHE A 112 3.84 0.47 1.18
C PHE A 112 3.82 1.11 -0.20
N THR A 113 2.86 0.72 -1.03
CA THR A 113 2.56 1.43 -2.28
C THR A 113 1.11 1.87 -2.27
N SER A 114 0.87 3.18 -2.40
CA SER A 114 -0.47 3.73 -2.63
C SER A 114 -0.61 4.21 -4.07
N PRO A 115 -1.04 3.35 -4.99
CA PRO A 115 -1.50 3.81 -6.28
C PRO A 115 -2.93 4.34 -6.09
N LYS A 116 -3.05 5.61 -5.65
CA LYS A 116 -4.32 6.36 -5.52
C LYS A 116 -5.28 5.86 -4.43
N ALA A 117 -5.16 6.40 -3.21
CA ALA A 117 -6.18 6.66 -2.17
C ALA A 117 -7.26 5.61 -1.77
N ARG A 118 -7.37 4.44 -2.41
CA ARG A 118 -8.44 3.45 -2.17
C ARG A 118 -7.94 2.04 -1.86
N TYR A 119 -6.67 1.77 -2.10
CA TYR A 119 -6.04 0.48 -1.87
C TYR A 119 -4.73 0.67 -1.12
N TYR A 120 -4.53 -0.17 -0.12
CA TYR A 120 -3.31 -0.24 0.66
C TYR A 120 -2.74 -1.64 0.49
N ASP A 121 -1.63 -1.75 -0.25
CA ASP A 121 -0.92 -3.01 -0.40
C ASP A 121 0.22 -3.04 0.62
N ILE A 122 0.19 -4.06 1.48
CA ILE A 122 1.13 -4.30 2.56
C ILE A 122 1.99 -5.48 2.15
N TYR A 123 3.28 -5.23 1.95
CA TYR A 123 4.26 -6.28 1.62
C TYR A 123 5.08 -6.60 2.87
N ALA A 124 4.91 -7.80 3.41
CA ALA A 124 5.73 -8.29 4.52
C ALA A 124 6.84 -9.22 3.97
N PRO A 125 8.13 -8.87 4.11
CA PRO A 125 9.22 -9.77 3.72
C PRO A 125 9.25 -11.07 4.54
N GLU A 126 10.02 -12.05 4.06
CA GLU A 126 10.07 -13.42 4.62
C GLU A 126 10.50 -13.50 6.10
N ASP A 127 11.23 -12.50 6.57
CA ASP A 127 11.83 -12.39 7.89
C ASP A 127 11.05 -11.53 8.91
N VAL A 128 9.86 -11.05 8.54
CA VAL A 128 9.03 -10.24 9.45
C VAL A 128 8.51 -11.07 10.62
N ASP A 129 8.71 -10.56 11.83
CA ASP A 129 8.06 -11.08 13.02
C ASP A 129 6.54 -10.86 12.95
N ILE A 130 5.81 -11.96 12.80
CA ILE A 130 4.35 -11.97 12.65
C ILE A 130 3.65 -11.37 13.88
N GLU A 131 4.20 -11.47 15.09
CA GLU A 131 3.58 -10.86 16.28
C GLU A 131 3.55 -9.33 16.17
N ASN A 132 4.65 -8.75 15.68
CA ASN A 132 4.74 -7.32 15.44
C ASN A 132 3.79 -6.89 14.32
N LEU A 133 3.68 -7.69 13.26
CA LEU A 133 2.73 -7.44 12.17
C LEU A 133 1.27 -7.49 12.69
N LEU A 134 0.90 -8.50 13.47
CA LEU A 134 -0.43 -8.61 14.08
C LEU A 134 -0.72 -7.48 15.07
N GLY A 135 0.26 -7.09 15.89
CA GLY A 135 0.16 -5.94 16.79
C GLY A 135 -0.11 -4.65 16.02
N LEU A 136 0.62 -4.42 14.93
CA LEU A 136 0.46 -3.26 14.08
C LEU A 136 -0.89 -3.26 13.34
N LEU A 137 -1.32 -4.42 12.82
CA LEU A 137 -2.65 -4.59 12.22
C LEU A 137 -3.79 -4.35 13.23
N LYS A 138 -3.64 -4.77 14.49
CA LYS A 138 -4.59 -4.49 15.58
C LYS A 138 -4.64 -2.99 15.90
N GLU A 139 -3.51 -2.29 15.92
CA GLU A 139 -3.46 -0.83 16.08
C GLU A 139 -4.09 -0.10 14.88
N ILE A 140 -3.85 -0.56 13.66
CA ILE A 140 -4.54 -0.08 12.44
C ILE A 140 -6.05 -0.24 12.59
N ARG A 141 -6.51 -1.40 13.09
CA ARG A 141 -7.93 -1.65 13.34
C ARG A 141 -8.49 -0.70 14.40
N LYS A 142 -7.77 -0.38 15.48
CA LYS A 142 -8.20 0.61 16.49
C LYS A 142 -8.29 2.02 15.91
N ILE A 143 -7.31 2.45 15.13
CA ILE A 143 -7.30 3.74 14.44
C ILE A 143 -8.45 3.80 13.41
N GLY A 144 -8.65 2.71 12.68
CA GLY A 144 -9.68 2.56 11.65
C GLY A 144 -11.09 2.53 12.21
N SER A 145 -11.33 1.79 13.28
CA SER A 145 -12.65 1.72 13.94
C SER A 145 -13.06 3.03 14.62
N GLN A 146 -12.10 3.86 15.05
CA GLN A 146 -12.42 5.19 15.60
C GLN A 146 -12.62 6.29 14.54
N ARG A 147 -12.13 6.14 13.29
CA ARG A 147 -12.11 7.27 12.32
C ARG A 147 -12.37 6.95 10.84
N ILE A 148 -12.29 5.69 10.41
CA ILE A 148 -12.47 5.27 9.00
C ILE A 148 -13.93 4.91 8.70
N CYS A 149 -14.87 5.15 9.62
CA CYS A 149 -16.31 5.00 9.36
C CYS A 149 -16.89 5.95 8.29
N LYS A 150 -16.08 6.87 7.71
CA LYS A 150 -16.45 7.64 6.50
C LYS A 150 -15.72 7.25 5.22
N ILE A 151 -14.60 6.51 5.29
CA ILE A 151 -14.00 5.94 4.07
C ILE A 151 -14.61 4.56 3.88
N ARG A 152 -15.88 4.54 3.46
CA ARG A 152 -16.50 3.33 2.92
C ARG A 152 -15.64 2.91 1.71
N ASN A 153 -14.99 1.74 1.79
CA ASN A 153 -14.13 1.13 0.75
C ASN A 153 -12.60 1.38 0.84
N VAL A 154 -11.99 1.36 2.03
CA VAL A 154 -10.56 1.01 2.10
C VAL A 154 -10.44 -0.50 1.96
N ARG A 155 -9.76 -0.99 0.91
CA ARG A 155 -9.37 -2.40 0.81
C ARG A 155 -7.88 -2.50 1.15
N PHE A 156 -7.57 -3.41 2.08
CA PHE A 156 -6.21 -3.82 2.37
C PHE A 156 -5.94 -5.12 1.62
N SER A 157 -4.79 -5.18 0.95
CA SER A 157 -4.20 -6.40 0.41
C SER A 157 -2.95 -6.68 1.24
N ILE A 158 -2.90 -7.85 1.86
CA ILE A 158 -1.71 -8.29 2.60
C ILE A 158 -1.05 -9.38 1.77
N HIS A 159 0.21 -9.15 1.43
CA HIS A 159 1.07 -10.08 0.72
C HIS A 159 2.03 -10.70 1.73
N CYS A 160 1.83 -11.98 2.03
CA CYS A 160 2.68 -12.74 2.93
C CYS A 160 3.37 -13.87 2.16
N TYR A 161 4.68 -14.00 2.36
CA TYR A 161 5.43 -15.17 1.94
C TYR A 161 5.26 -16.29 2.95
N ILE A 162 4.89 -17.47 2.48
CA ILE A 162 4.69 -18.65 3.33
C ILE A 162 6.02 -19.39 3.48
N THR A 163 6.57 -19.37 4.69
CA THR A 163 7.75 -20.15 5.08
C THR A 163 7.37 -21.25 6.08
N ASP A 164 8.24 -22.26 6.21
CA ASP A 164 8.02 -23.40 7.09
C ASP A 164 7.85 -23.03 8.57
N SER A 165 8.53 -21.97 9.00
CA SER A 165 8.48 -21.46 10.38
C SER A 165 7.18 -20.73 10.72
N ASN A 166 6.41 -20.31 9.71
CA ASN A 166 5.30 -19.37 9.87
C ASN A 166 3.93 -20.00 9.63
N ASN A 167 3.89 -21.31 9.40
CA ASN A 167 2.70 -22.04 8.99
C ASN A 167 1.55 -22.05 10.00
N GLU A 168 1.84 -22.16 11.30
CA GLU A 168 0.79 -22.16 12.33
C GLU A 168 0.18 -20.76 12.51
N LYS A 169 0.99 -19.71 12.31
CA LYS A 169 0.56 -18.31 12.42
C LYS A 169 -0.22 -17.81 11.20
N LEU A 170 -0.19 -18.54 10.07
CA LEU A 170 -1.02 -18.26 8.91
C LEU A 170 -2.51 -18.37 9.23
N ILE A 171 -2.90 -19.28 10.11
CA ILE A 171 -4.30 -19.43 10.53
C ILE A 171 -4.74 -18.15 11.25
N GLU A 172 -3.97 -17.65 12.21
CA GLU A 172 -4.28 -16.41 12.93
C GLU A 172 -4.33 -15.18 12.01
N ILE A 173 -3.38 -15.05 11.07
CA ILE A 173 -3.40 -13.96 10.07
C ILE A 173 -4.66 -14.08 9.21
N THR A 174 -5.02 -15.29 8.77
CA THR A 174 -6.19 -15.53 7.93
C THR A 174 -7.47 -15.22 8.67
N GLU A 175 -7.61 -15.65 9.93
CA GLU A 175 -8.74 -15.35 10.79
C GLU A 175 -8.87 -13.84 11.02
N PHE A 176 -7.79 -13.16 11.39
CA PHE A 176 -7.77 -11.71 11.58
C PHE A 176 -8.22 -10.96 10.31
N CYS A 177 -7.70 -11.38 9.16
CA CYS A 177 -7.95 -10.70 7.90
C CYS A 177 -9.30 -11.05 7.28
N SER A 178 -9.87 -12.21 7.59
CA SER A 178 -11.19 -12.62 7.12
C SER A 178 -12.29 -11.63 7.51
N GLU A 179 -12.10 -10.93 8.63
CA GLU A 179 -13.01 -9.89 9.11
C GLU A 179 -12.83 -8.54 8.39
N CYS A 180 -11.63 -8.27 7.86
CA CYS A 180 -11.20 -6.90 7.56
C CYS A 180 -10.71 -6.66 6.11
N CYS A 181 -10.17 -7.67 5.41
CA CYS A 181 -9.29 -7.47 4.26
C CYS A 181 -9.51 -8.52 3.14
N SER A 182 -8.88 -8.31 1.97
CA SER A 182 -8.65 -9.38 0.99
C SER A 182 -7.22 -9.88 1.17
N LEU A 183 -6.98 -11.18 1.05
CA LEU A 183 -5.66 -11.76 1.27
C LEU A 183 -5.09 -12.35 -0.01
N VAL A 184 -3.78 -12.15 -0.21
CA VAL A 184 -3.03 -12.73 -1.32
C VAL A 184 -1.82 -13.47 -0.74
N PHE A 185 -1.72 -14.76 -1.03
CA PHE A 185 -0.55 -15.55 -0.64
C PHE A 185 0.35 -15.80 -1.85
N TYR A 186 1.66 -15.69 -1.63
CA TYR A 186 2.67 -16.14 -2.57
C TYR A 186 3.41 -17.34 -1.98
N LYS A 187 3.48 -18.42 -2.77
CA LYS A 187 4.35 -19.55 -2.50
C LYS A 187 5.09 -19.89 -3.79
N ASN A 188 6.41 -20.08 -3.68
CA ASN A 188 7.32 -20.29 -4.82
C ASN A 188 6.87 -21.40 -5.78
N ASP A 189 6.11 -22.40 -5.29
CA ASP A 189 5.72 -23.57 -6.08
C ASP A 189 4.22 -23.63 -6.48
N ILE A 190 3.37 -22.74 -5.95
CA ILE A 190 1.89 -22.83 -6.11
C ILE A 190 1.31 -21.62 -6.86
N GLY A 191 2.09 -20.56 -7.08
CA GLY A 191 1.61 -19.33 -7.72
C GLY A 191 0.78 -18.44 -6.79
N GLU A 192 0.15 -17.41 -7.34
CA GLU A 192 -0.63 -16.41 -6.60
C GLU A 192 -2.03 -16.94 -6.24
N MET A 193 -2.35 -17.03 -4.95
CA MET A 193 -3.70 -17.36 -4.49
C MET A 193 -4.40 -16.09 -3.99
N ILE A 194 -5.46 -15.66 -4.68
CA ILE A 194 -6.23 -14.46 -4.36
C ILE A 194 -7.55 -14.84 -3.69
N PHE A 195 -7.74 -14.40 -2.44
CA PHE A 195 -8.98 -14.62 -1.71
C PHE A 195 -9.78 -13.32 -1.53
N LYS A 196 -10.99 -13.28 -2.11
CA LYS A 196 -11.89 -12.13 -2.05
C LYS A 196 -12.77 -12.17 -0.79
N LYS A 197 -13.01 -10.99 -0.19
CA LYS A 197 -13.87 -10.79 0.98
C LYS A 197 -15.23 -11.51 0.83
N GLY A 198 -15.59 -12.33 1.83
CA GLY A 198 -16.88 -13.01 1.92
C GLY A 198 -16.86 -14.53 1.73
N ASN A 199 -15.87 -15.08 1.03
CA ASN A 199 -15.66 -16.54 0.86
C ASN A 199 -14.46 -17.08 1.65
N ILE A 200 -13.78 -16.21 2.42
CA ILE A 200 -12.46 -16.48 2.99
C ILE A 200 -12.49 -17.49 4.14
N THR A 201 -13.46 -17.41 5.04
CA THR A 201 -13.32 -18.10 6.34
C THR A 201 -13.37 -19.61 6.25
N THR A 202 -14.26 -20.20 5.44
CA THR A 202 -14.40 -21.66 5.41
C THR A 202 -13.46 -22.27 4.37
N GLN A 203 -13.44 -21.77 3.14
CA GLN A 203 -12.63 -22.36 2.06
C GLN A 203 -11.12 -22.20 2.26
N VAL A 204 -10.65 -21.06 2.76
CA VAL A 204 -9.22 -20.82 2.99
C VAL A 204 -8.75 -21.58 4.22
N ARG A 205 -9.58 -21.59 5.27
CA ARG A 205 -9.33 -22.39 6.47
C ARG A 205 -9.28 -23.88 6.12
N ASP A 206 -10.28 -24.42 5.43
CA ASP A 206 -10.32 -25.83 5.05
C ASP A 206 -9.14 -26.19 4.15
N TYR A 207 -8.79 -25.34 3.19
CA TYR A 207 -7.60 -25.52 2.36
C TYR A 207 -6.30 -25.48 3.17
N LEU A 208 -6.11 -24.51 4.06
CA LEU A 208 -4.94 -24.42 4.94
C LEU A 208 -4.87 -25.61 5.89
N PHE A 209 -5.99 -26.05 6.46
CA PHE A 209 -6.06 -27.25 7.30
C PHE A 209 -5.67 -28.49 6.50
N CYS A 210 -6.25 -28.71 5.31
CA CYS A 210 -5.87 -29.81 4.44
C CYS A 210 -4.39 -29.75 4.04
N TYR A 211 -3.87 -28.57 3.75
CA TYR A 211 -2.47 -28.37 3.40
C TYR A 211 -1.53 -28.69 4.57
N LEU A 212 -1.85 -28.21 5.78
CA LEU A 212 -1.07 -28.46 6.98
C LEU A 212 -1.12 -29.95 7.39
N GLU A 213 -2.29 -30.57 7.30
CA GLU A 213 -2.44 -32.01 7.57
C GLU A 213 -1.71 -32.86 6.53
N ASN A 214 -1.82 -32.55 5.23
CA ASN A 214 -1.02 -33.22 4.20
C ASN A 214 0.49 -33.05 4.42
N ARG A 215 0.92 -31.89 4.92
CA ARG A 215 2.33 -31.68 5.25
C ARG A 215 2.78 -32.52 6.45
N LYS A 216 1.97 -32.60 7.51
CA LYS A 216 2.24 -33.49 8.65
C LYS A 216 2.31 -34.94 8.21
N ILE A 217 1.43 -35.36 7.30
CA ILE A 217 1.46 -36.68 6.66
C ILE A 217 2.78 -36.88 5.91
N GLN A 218 3.18 -35.96 5.02
CA GLN A 218 4.46 -36.05 4.29
C GLN A 218 5.68 -36.06 5.22
N GLN A 219 5.68 -35.28 6.29
CA GLN A 219 6.76 -35.30 7.29
C GLN A 219 6.80 -36.66 8.00
N THR A 220 5.65 -37.23 8.31
CA THR A 220 5.53 -38.57 8.93
C THR A 220 5.98 -39.65 7.96
N GLU A 221 5.60 -39.58 6.69
CA GLU A 221 6.08 -40.48 5.63
C GLU A 221 7.60 -40.39 5.48
N ASN A 222 8.18 -39.19 5.43
CA ASN A 222 9.62 -39.01 5.34
C ASN A 222 10.36 -39.57 6.56
N ILE A 223 9.80 -39.41 7.77
CA ILE A 223 10.34 -40.01 9.00
C ILE A 223 10.28 -41.54 8.89
N ILE A 224 9.15 -42.11 8.49
CA ILE A 224 8.96 -43.55 8.31
C ILE A 224 9.93 -44.09 7.26
N ILE A 225 10.07 -43.42 6.11
CA ILE A 225 11.03 -43.75 5.06
C ILE A 225 12.45 -43.72 5.62
N SER A 226 12.83 -42.69 6.37
CA SER A 226 14.17 -42.60 6.97
C SER A 226 14.46 -43.70 8.00
N ILE A 227 13.44 -44.13 8.75
CA ILE A 227 13.53 -45.23 9.71
C ILE A 227 13.70 -46.55 8.95
N ILE A 228 12.90 -46.76 7.90
CA ILE A 228 12.99 -47.93 7.02
C ILE A 228 14.36 -47.98 6.34
N GLU A 229 14.85 -46.88 5.77
CA GLU A 229 16.15 -46.76 5.13
C GLU A 229 17.31 -46.99 6.10
N ARG A 230 17.22 -46.48 7.34
CA ARG A 230 18.18 -46.78 8.40
C ARG A 230 18.16 -48.26 8.78
N GLY A 231 16.98 -48.86 8.93
CA GLY A 231 16.83 -50.28 9.23
C GLY A 231 17.41 -51.18 8.13
N ILE A 232 17.10 -50.86 6.86
CA ILE A 232 17.65 -51.52 5.68
C ILE A 232 19.18 -51.39 5.62
N SER A 233 19.71 -50.19 5.87
CA SER A 233 21.16 -49.92 5.88
C SER A 233 21.88 -50.66 7.03
N GLN A 234 21.28 -50.71 8.21
CA GLN A 234 21.83 -51.46 9.36
C GLN A 234 21.80 -52.98 9.14
N ALA A 235 20.85 -53.47 8.36
CA ALA A 235 20.77 -54.87 7.95
C ALA A 235 21.71 -55.22 6.77
N GLY A 236 22.45 -54.26 6.21
CA GLY A 236 23.31 -54.46 5.04
C GLY A 236 22.54 -54.75 3.75
N LEU A 237 21.21 -54.55 3.76
CA LEU A 237 20.36 -54.74 2.58
C LEU A 237 20.35 -53.45 1.78
N LEU A 238 20.41 -53.56 0.45
CA LEU A 238 20.12 -52.42 -0.41
C LEU A 238 18.59 -52.29 -0.54
N PRO A 239 18.01 -51.08 -0.43
CA PRO A 239 16.59 -50.91 -0.65
C PRO A 239 16.26 -51.37 -2.07
N ILE A 240 15.36 -52.34 -2.20
CA ILE A 240 14.97 -52.93 -3.48
C ILE A 240 14.07 -51.92 -4.20
N ARG A 241 14.66 -50.91 -4.84
CA ARG A 241 14.00 -50.14 -5.89
C ARG A 241 14.54 -50.63 -7.23
N GLY A 242 13.68 -50.77 -8.25
CA GLY A 242 14.04 -51.36 -9.54
C GLY A 242 15.30 -50.79 -10.20
N ASN A 243 15.68 -49.55 -9.84
CA ASN A 243 16.80 -48.81 -10.43
C ASN A 243 17.88 -48.39 -9.40
N THR A 244 17.92 -48.96 -8.19
CA THR A 244 18.84 -48.48 -7.12
C THR A 244 20.33 -48.49 -7.50
N ILE A 245 20.76 -49.44 -8.35
CA ILE A 245 22.16 -49.52 -8.81
C ILE A 245 22.44 -48.37 -9.79
N GLU A 246 21.54 -48.17 -10.76
CA GLU A 246 21.62 -47.12 -11.77
C GLU A 246 21.62 -45.71 -11.14
N GLU A 247 20.71 -45.46 -10.21
CA GLU A 247 20.62 -44.18 -9.48
C GLU A 247 21.89 -43.91 -8.66
N LYS A 248 22.44 -44.93 -7.99
CA LYS A 248 23.67 -44.79 -7.20
C LYS A 248 24.89 -44.54 -8.09
N THR A 249 25.01 -45.25 -9.21
CA THR A 249 26.11 -45.06 -10.16
C THR A 249 26.05 -43.66 -10.77
N SER A 250 24.87 -43.22 -11.22
CA SER A 250 24.65 -41.87 -11.75
C SER A 250 24.98 -40.79 -10.71
N THR A 251 24.51 -40.96 -9.46
CA THR A 251 24.81 -40.03 -8.36
C THR A 251 26.29 -39.96 -8.05
N ALA A 252 26.98 -41.11 -8.00
CA ALA A 252 28.42 -41.17 -7.73
C ALA A 252 29.24 -40.47 -8.82
N LEU A 253 28.86 -40.64 -10.10
CA LEU A 253 29.50 -39.98 -11.22
C LEU A 253 29.22 -38.46 -11.24
N MET A 254 27.99 -38.03 -10.95
CA MET A 254 27.66 -36.59 -10.85
C MET A 254 28.39 -35.88 -9.70
N GLN A 255 28.51 -36.54 -8.55
CA GLN A 255 29.20 -35.98 -7.38
C GLN A 255 30.73 -36.08 -7.47
N SER A 256 31.25 -36.87 -8.42
CA SER A 256 32.68 -37.07 -8.56
C SER A 256 33.39 -35.79 -8.99
N ARG A 257 34.32 -35.34 -8.15
CA ARG A 257 35.19 -34.21 -8.44
C ARG A 257 36.46 -34.72 -9.12
N TYR A 258 36.57 -34.47 -10.43
CA TYR A 258 37.76 -34.79 -11.24
C TYR A 258 38.75 -33.61 -11.35
N GLY A 259 38.57 -32.57 -10.53
CA GLY A 259 39.42 -31.37 -10.57
C GLY A 259 39.22 -30.48 -11.81
N ILE A 260 38.20 -30.78 -12.62
CA ILE A 260 37.75 -30.00 -13.77
C ILE A 260 36.21 -30.04 -13.83
N LYS A 261 35.61 -28.98 -14.38
CA LYS A 261 34.16 -28.96 -14.67
C LYS A 261 33.97 -29.60 -16.05
N ILE A 262 33.37 -30.79 -16.08
CA ILE A 262 33.06 -31.53 -17.32
C ILE A 262 31.54 -31.49 -17.48
N PRO A 263 31.01 -31.38 -18.71
CA PRO A 263 29.60 -31.66 -18.96
C PRO A 263 29.29 -33.09 -18.52
N GLN A 264 28.36 -33.26 -17.58
CA GLN A 264 28.00 -34.57 -17.02
C GLN A 264 26.72 -35.08 -17.69
N ASN A 265 26.79 -35.35 -19.00
CA ASN A 265 25.76 -36.15 -19.64
C ASN A 265 26.05 -37.61 -19.31
N ILE A 266 25.13 -38.24 -18.59
CA ILE A 266 25.24 -39.62 -18.16
C ILE A 266 23.93 -40.26 -18.55
N ASP A 267 23.99 -41.13 -19.56
CA ASP A 267 22.88 -42.01 -19.90
C ASP A 267 23.21 -43.41 -19.40
N SER A 268 22.22 -44.10 -18.87
CA SER A 268 22.40 -45.47 -18.40
C SER A 268 21.23 -46.32 -18.85
N PHE A 269 21.52 -47.58 -19.14
CA PHE A 269 20.52 -48.58 -19.43
C PHE A 269 20.99 -49.95 -18.97
N ARG A 270 20.03 -50.85 -18.76
CA ARG A 270 20.31 -52.22 -18.35
C ARG A 270 20.26 -53.15 -19.57
N ASP A 271 21.33 -53.89 -19.79
CA ASP A 271 21.43 -54.90 -20.85
C ASP A 271 21.92 -56.22 -20.26
N ASN A 272 21.10 -57.27 -20.32
CA ASN A 272 21.43 -58.62 -19.85
C ASN A 272 22.08 -58.67 -18.45
N ASP A 273 21.41 -58.06 -17.47
CA ASP A 273 21.89 -57.90 -16.08
C ASP A 273 23.16 -57.05 -15.88
N MET A 274 23.74 -56.49 -16.95
CA MET A 274 24.78 -55.47 -16.86
C MET A 274 24.16 -54.07 -16.89
N LEU A 275 24.67 -53.17 -16.05
CA LEU A 275 24.40 -51.75 -16.19
C LEU A 275 25.42 -51.17 -17.18
N VAL A 276 24.93 -50.71 -18.32
CA VAL A 276 25.73 -49.96 -19.28
C VAL A 276 25.56 -48.48 -18.95
N VAL A 277 26.68 -47.78 -18.77
CA VAL A 277 26.72 -46.35 -18.52
C VAL A 277 27.44 -45.71 -19.70
N ASP A 278 26.69 -44.92 -20.47
CA ASP A 278 27.25 -44.05 -21.49
C ASP A 278 27.61 -42.72 -20.83
N TYR A 279 28.91 -42.47 -20.76
CA TYR A 279 29.47 -41.34 -20.04
C TYR A 279 30.33 -40.51 -20.99
N ASP A 280 29.91 -39.27 -21.24
CA ASP A 280 30.66 -38.33 -22.07
C ASP A 280 32.02 -38.02 -21.43
N LEU A 281 33.08 -38.52 -22.06
CA LEU A 281 34.44 -38.22 -21.63
C LEU A 281 34.81 -36.78 -22.01
N PRO A 282 35.58 -36.08 -21.15
CA PRO A 282 36.07 -34.75 -21.50
C PRO A 282 36.96 -34.83 -22.74
N ASN A 283 36.91 -33.79 -23.58
CA ASN A 283 37.92 -33.59 -24.60
C ASN A 283 39.18 -33.00 -23.97
N LYS A 284 40.34 -33.26 -24.59
CA LYS A 284 41.62 -32.65 -24.16
C LYS A 284 41.55 -31.12 -24.17
N SER A 285 40.74 -30.53 -25.06
CA SER A 285 40.48 -29.09 -25.14
C SER A 285 39.72 -28.51 -23.96
N ASP A 286 39.00 -29.33 -23.19
CA ASP A 286 38.18 -28.88 -22.06
C ASP A 286 39.05 -28.58 -20.82
N LEU A 287 40.32 -29.02 -20.84
CA LEU A 287 41.31 -28.69 -19.82
C LEU A 287 41.81 -27.26 -19.99
N SER A 288 41.89 -26.52 -18.88
CA SER A 288 42.52 -25.20 -18.88
C SER A 288 43.99 -25.29 -19.29
N ASN A 289 44.30 -24.69 -20.44
CA ASN A 289 45.66 -24.52 -20.92
C ASN A 289 46.41 -23.40 -20.19
N VAL A 290 45.70 -22.58 -19.40
CA VAL A 290 46.29 -21.46 -18.67
C VAL A 290 46.80 -21.92 -17.31
N LYS A 291 48.08 -21.64 -17.07
CA LYS A 291 48.78 -21.89 -15.80
C LYS A 291 48.67 -20.69 -14.86
N GLU A 292 48.83 -19.48 -15.39
CA GLU A 292 48.87 -18.25 -14.59
C GLU A 292 48.40 -17.05 -15.41
N TYR A 293 47.64 -16.17 -14.77
CA TYR A 293 47.35 -14.83 -15.25
C TYR A 293 48.11 -13.83 -14.38
N LYS A 294 48.95 -13.00 -15.02
CA LYS A 294 49.67 -11.92 -14.33
C LYS A 294 49.28 -10.59 -14.96
N TYR A 295 48.61 -9.75 -14.16
CA TYR A 295 48.35 -8.37 -14.56
C TYR A 295 49.60 -7.53 -14.33
N ILE A 296 50.05 -6.83 -15.36
CA ILE A 296 51.21 -5.94 -15.30
C ILE A 296 50.69 -4.50 -15.28
N ALA A 297 50.65 -3.92 -14.08
CA ALA A 297 50.09 -2.59 -13.86
C ALA A 297 50.79 -1.49 -14.66
N SER A 298 52.10 -1.62 -14.89
CA SER A 298 52.90 -0.63 -15.64
C SER A 298 52.54 -0.56 -17.13
N SER A 299 52.17 -1.69 -17.74
CA SER A 299 51.76 -1.75 -19.15
C SER A 299 50.24 -1.88 -19.33
N LYS A 300 49.47 -1.96 -18.25
CA LYS A 300 48.02 -2.23 -18.25
C LYS A 300 47.65 -3.46 -19.10
N GLU A 301 48.52 -4.48 -19.11
CA GLU A 301 48.34 -5.70 -19.91
C GLU A 301 48.20 -6.94 -19.03
N ILE A 302 47.47 -7.94 -19.50
CA ILE A 302 47.39 -9.27 -18.89
C ILE A 302 48.34 -10.18 -19.65
N ARG A 303 49.35 -10.72 -18.96
CA ARG A 303 50.19 -11.80 -19.50
C ARG A 303 49.69 -13.15 -19.04
N THR A 304 49.49 -14.04 -20.00
CA THR A 304 49.02 -15.39 -19.76
C THR A 304 50.17 -16.37 -19.97
N LYS A 305 50.46 -17.20 -18.98
CA LYS A 305 51.40 -18.31 -19.11
C LYS A 305 50.61 -19.59 -19.33
N THR A 306 50.92 -20.33 -20.39
CA THR A 306 50.27 -21.59 -20.71
C THR A 306 51.08 -22.79 -20.22
N TYR A 307 50.43 -23.92 -20.02
CA TYR A 307 51.09 -25.21 -19.82
C TYR A 307 51.71 -25.71 -21.12
N THR A 308 52.75 -26.53 -21.01
CA THR A 308 53.29 -27.27 -22.16
C THR A 308 52.30 -28.34 -22.61
N GLU A 309 52.32 -28.69 -23.89
CA GLU A 309 51.44 -29.73 -24.44
C GLU A 309 51.64 -31.10 -23.75
N SER A 310 52.90 -31.43 -23.41
CA SER A 310 53.24 -32.65 -22.67
C SER A 310 52.60 -32.70 -21.28
N TYR A 311 52.52 -31.56 -20.59
CA TYR A 311 51.87 -31.47 -19.29
C TYR A 311 50.35 -31.63 -19.41
N ILE A 312 49.74 -31.01 -20.43
CA ILE A 312 48.31 -31.13 -20.71
C ILE A 312 47.94 -32.57 -21.06
N ALA A 313 48.74 -33.24 -21.89
CA ALA A 313 48.55 -34.66 -22.23
C ALA A 313 48.56 -35.55 -20.98
N LYS A 314 49.60 -35.43 -20.14
CA LYS A 314 49.70 -36.20 -18.89
C LYS A 314 48.56 -35.90 -17.93
N ARG A 315 48.13 -34.63 -17.85
CA ARG A 315 46.99 -34.23 -17.01
C ARG A 315 45.67 -34.83 -17.53
N TYR A 316 45.50 -34.88 -18.84
CA TYR A 316 44.33 -35.50 -19.48
C TYR A 316 44.27 -37.00 -19.20
N GLU A 317 45.38 -37.72 -19.37
CA GLU A 317 45.48 -39.14 -19.02
C GLU A 317 45.13 -39.40 -17.56
N ASN A 318 45.63 -38.56 -16.63
CA ASN A 318 45.29 -38.69 -15.21
C ASN A 318 43.80 -38.48 -14.93
N VAL A 319 43.14 -37.58 -15.67
CA VAL A 319 41.68 -37.37 -15.56
C VAL A 319 40.94 -38.61 -16.06
N LEU A 320 41.29 -39.14 -17.24
CA LEU A 320 40.67 -40.36 -17.78
C LEU A 320 40.87 -41.55 -16.83
N TYR A 321 42.07 -41.72 -16.29
CA TYR A 321 42.38 -42.76 -15.32
C TYR A 321 41.56 -42.60 -14.03
N SER A 322 41.40 -41.36 -13.55
CA SER A 322 40.59 -41.09 -12.35
C SER A 322 39.10 -41.35 -12.57
N ILE A 323 38.60 -41.16 -13.80
CA ILE A 323 37.24 -41.51 -14.18
C ILE A 323 37.11 -43.04 -14.18
N ALA A 324 38.00 -43.75 -14.88
CA ALA A 324 37.97 -45.20 -15.03
C ALA A 324 38.18 -46.00 -13.72
N LEU A 325 38.86 -45.43 -12.72
CA LEU A 325 39.02 -46.08 -11.40
C LEU A 325 37.88 -45.79 -10.42
N ARG A 326 37.06 -44.76 -10.66
CA ARG A 326 35.94 -44.38 -9.80
C ARG A 326 34.59 -44.86 -10.31
N SER A 327 34.50 -45.19 -11.59
CA SER A 327 33.49 -46.09 -12.17
C SER A 327 33.72 -47.51 -11.66
#